data_AF-A0A8H5GY41-F1
#
_entry.id   AF-A0A8H5GY41-F1
#
_cell.length_a   1.000
_cell.length_b   1.000
_cell.length_c   1.000
_cell.angle_alpha   90.00
_cell.angle_beta   90.00
_cell.angle_gamma   90.00
#
_symmetry.space_group_name_H-M   'P 1'
#
loop_
_entity.id
_entity.type
_entity.pdbx_description
1 polymer ?
#
loop_
_entity_poly.entity_id
_entity_poly.type
_entity_poly.pdbx_seq_one_letter_code
_entity_poly.pdbx_strand_id
1 'polypeptide(L)'
;MQSCTLYDILGIRPSASIEEVRKAYRRKALQTHPDKLDQNATGEDKRRAENKFRKIREAFDVLGDPHKRREYDAYTNTVNESRANWSDNLKERMKEREEWARVQEEKHRMRMEALREQRRAAYGGDQKEVPKEVKEMVDAINLAINEARPGWLERLRKAQQMKADSETKRARQRA
;
A
#
# COMPACT_ATOMS: atom_id res chain seq x y z
N MET A 1 -5.16 12.46 11.26
CA MET A 1 -6.24 11.47 11.27
C MET A 1 -6.86 11.45 12.65
N GLN A 2 -8.08 11.96 12.81
CA GLN A 2 -8.92 11.65 13.96
C GLN A 2 -10.32 11.44 13.40
N SER A 3 -10.85 10.23 13.54
CA SER A 3 -12.25 9.92 13.27
C SER A 3 -13.06 10.60 14.36
N CYS A 4 -13.47 11.85 14.12
CA CYS A 4 -14.23 12.62 15.10
C CYS A 4 -15.65 12.04 15.18
N THR A 5 -15.88 11.14 16.13
CA THR A 5 -17.24 10.70 16.46
C THR A 5 -18.03 11.87 17.04
N LEU A 6 -19.37 11.80 17.04
CA LEU A 6 -20.19 12.84 17.66
C LEU A 6 -19.87 13.01 19.16
N TYR A 7 -19.47 11.91 19.80
CA TYR A 7 -19.00 11.88 21.19
C TYR A 7 -17.69 12.67 21.36
N ASP A 8 -16.74 12.55 20.43
CA ASP A 8 -15.48 13.32 20.44
C ASP A 8 -15.74 14.82 20.22
N ILE A 9 -16.70 15.16 19.36
CA ILE A 9 -17.10 16.56 19.13
C ILE A 9 -17.64 17.19 20.41
N LEU A 10 -18.38 16.45 21.24
CA LEU A 10 -18.81 16.89 22.56
C LEU A 10 -17.77 16.67 23.67
N GLY A 11 -16.74 15.87 23.40
CA GLY A 11 -15.67 15.53 24.35
C GLY A 11 -16.18 14.70 25.52
N ILE A 12 -17.10 13.78 25.24
CA ILE A 12 -17.73 12.89 26.21
C ILE A 12 -17.50 11.45 25.80
N ARG A 13 -17.67 10.53 26.75
CA ARG A 13 -17.61 9.09 26.46
C ARG A 13 -18.91 8.61 25.81
N PRO A 14 -18.87 7.56 24.98
CA PRO A 14 -20.09 6.90 24.48
C PRO A 14 -21.01 6.37 25.58
N SER A 15 -20.47 6.14 26.79
CA SER A 15 -21.22 5.72 27.98
C SER A 15 -21.89 6.89 28.74
N ALA A 16 -21.73 8.13 28.28
CA ALA A 16 -22.25 9.30 28.99
C ALA A 16 -23.79 9.34 28.98
N SER A 17 -24.35 9.81 30.08
CA SER A 17 -25.80 10.05 30.24
C SER A 17 -26.27 11.25 29.42
N ILE A 18 -27.58 11.36 29.19
CA ILE A 18 -28.19 12.50 28.47
C ILE A 18 -27.94 13.82 29.21
N GLU A 19 -27.88 13.78 30.54
CA GLU A 19 -27.56 14.96 31.34
C GLU A 19 -26.13 15.44 31.10
N GLU A 20 -25.17 14.51 30.99
CA GLU A 20 -23.79 14.81 30.65
C GLU A 20 -23.65 15.36 29.23
N VAL A 21 -24.40 14.81 28.26
CA VAL A 21 -24.49 15.34 26.89
C VAL A 21 -24.96 16.79 26.90
N ARG A 22 -26.06 17.08 27.62
CA ARG A 22 -26.61 18.43 27.79
C ARG A 22 -25.62 19.38 28.47
N LYS A 23 -24.93 18.92 29.51
CA LYS A 23 -23.92 19.71 30.24
C LYS A 23 -22.71 20.02 29.35
N ALA A 24 -22.24 19.04 28.59
CA ALA A 24 -21.12 19.20 27.66
C ALA A 24 -21.46 20.17 26.52
N TYR A 25 -22.68 20.06 25.97
CA TYR A 25 -23.19 20.99 24.96
C TYR A 25 -23.17 22.44 25.47
N ARG A 26 -23.78 22.71 26.64
CA ARG A 26 -23.79 24.07 27.22
C ARG A 26 -22.37 24.62 27.42
N ARG A 27 -21.46 23.81 27.95
CA ARG A 27 -20.07 24.21 28.17
C ARG A 27 -19.35 24.53 26.85
N LYS A 28 -19.50 23.69 25.83
CA LYS A 28 -18.85 23.89 24.53
C LYS A 28 -19.47 25.04 23.74
N ALA A 29 -20.80 25.19 23.75
CA ALA A 29 -21.50 26.30 23.13
C ALA A 29 -20.99 27.66 23.66
N LEU A 30 -20.80 27.79 24.98
CA LEU A 30 -20.25 28.99 25.59
C LEU A 30 -18.78 29.26 25.21
N GLN A 31 -18.00 28.22 24.91
CA GLN A 31 -16.60 28.35 24.48
C GLN A 31 -16.47 28.73 23.00
N THR A 32 -17.43 28.33 22.17
CA THR A 32 -17.42 28.58 20.72
C THR A 32 -18.29 29.75 20.29
N HIS A 33 -18.93 30.46 21.24
CA HIS A 33 -19.79 31.59 20.94
C HIS A 33 -18.96 32.76 20.40
N PRO A 34 -19.34 33.42 19.28
CA PRO A 34 -18.56 34.50 18.67
C PRO A 34 -18.40 35.72 19.57
N ASP A 35 -19.30 35.91 20.55
CA ASP A 35 -19.23 36.98 21.56
C ASP A 35 -18.09 36.81 22.58
N LYS A 36 -17.59 35.57 22.74
CA LYS A 36 -16.40 35.30 23.58
C LYS A 36 -15.08 35.43 22.82
N LEU A 37 -15.12 35.71 21.51
CA LEU A 37 -13.92 35.94 20.73
C LEU A 37 -13.42 37.37 21.01
N ASP A 38 -12.11 37.51 21.16
CA ASP A 38 -11.46 38.80 21.38
C ASP A 38 -11.84 39.80 20.28
N GLN A 39 -11.90 41.09 20.59
CA GLN A 39 -12.26 42.14 19.62
C GLN A 39 -11.25 42.20 18.45
N ASN A 40 -10.06 41.65 18.65
CA ASN A 40 -9.00 41.49 17.65
C ASN A 40 -9.06 40.16 16.86
N ALA A 41 -10.09 39.32 17.05
CA ALA A 41 -10.20 38.04 16.36
C ALA A 41 -10.34 38.23 14.85
N THR A 42 -9.46 37.56 14.10
CA THR A 42 -9.43 37.65 12.64
C THR A 42 -10.69 37.00 12.04
N GLY A 43 -11.06 37.38 10.80
CA GLY A 43 -12.22 36.78 10.11
C GLY A 43 -12.15 35.25 10.01
N GLU A 44 -10.94 34.68 9.98
CA GLU A 44 -10.74 33.23 9.99
C GLU A 44 -11.10 32.58 11.34
N ASP A 45 -10.85 33.26 12.46
CA ASP A 45 -11.15 32.74 13.80
C ASP A 45 -12.65 32.74 14.07
N LYS A 46 -13.36 33.77 13.61
CA LYS A 46 -14.83 33.80 13.63
C LYS A 46 -15.40 32.63 12.83
N ARG A 47 -14.87 32.38 11.62
CA ARG A 47 -15.29 31.24 10.78
C ARG A 47 -14.95 29.88 11.42
N ARG A 48 -13.81 29.76 12.10
CA ARG A 48 -13.44 28.54 12.84
C ARG A 48 -14.37 28.29 14.02
N ALA A 49 -14.71 29.33 14.79
CA ALA A 49 -15.62 29.23 15.92
C ALA A 49 -17.04 28.84 15.47
N GLU A 50 -17.55 29.46 14.41
CA GLU A 50 -18.84 29.15 13.81
C GLU A 50 -18.91 27.70 13.32
N ASN A 51 -17.86 27.22 12.62
CA ASN A 51 -17.81 25.84 12.15
C ASN A 51 -17.76 24.84 13.32
N LYS A 52 -17.03 25.15 14.40
CA LYS A 52 -17.02 24.33 15.62
C LYS A 52 -18.40 24.32 16.29
N PHE A 53 -19.04 25.48 16.41
CA PHE A 53 -20.38 25.60 16.99
C PHE A 53 -21.42 24.79 16.22
N ARG A 54 -21.39 24.85 14.88
CA ARG A 54 -22.23 24.02 14.02
C ARG A 54 -22.04 22.54 14.31
N LYS A 55 -20.79 22.05 14.36
CA LYS A 55 -20.49 20.65 14.68
C LYS A 55 -20.98 20.25 16.08
N ILE A 56 -20.82 21.11 17.08
CA ILE A 56 -21.30 20.89 18.45
C ILE A 56 -22.83 20.77 18.47
N ARG A 57 -23.53 21.61 17.71
CA ARG A 57 -24.99 21.58 17.58
C ARG A 57 -25.46 20.29 16.91
N GLU A 58 -24.87 19.94 15.76
CA GLU A 58 -25.17 18.67 15.06
C GLU A 58 -24.96 17.46 15.96
N ALA A 59 -23.87 17.44 16.74
CA ALA A 59 -23.62 16.37 17.70
C ALA A 59 -24.68 16.30 18.81
N PHE A 60 -25.14 17.46 19.32
CA PHE A 60 -26.21 17.51 20.30
C PHE A 60 -27.58 17.10 19.73
N ASP A 61 -27.88 17.48 18.49
CA ASP A 61 -29.16 17.14 17.83
C ASP A 61 -29.36 15.63 17.64
N VAL A 62 -28.26 14.88 17.53
CA VAL A 62 -28.26 13.42 17.43
C VAL A 62 -28.12 12.75 18.80
N LEU A 63 -27.16 13.20 19.64
CA LEU A 63 -26.88 12.54 20.92
C LEU A 63 -27.84 12.94 22.07
N GLY A 64 -28.53 14.07 21.92
CA GLY A 64 -29.48 14.58 22.90
C GLY A 64 -30.84 13.88 22.89
N ASP A 65 -31.18 13.21 21.78
CA ASP A 65 -32.40 12.42 21.64
C ASP A 65 -32.06 10.92 21.78
N PRO A 66 -32.66 10.20 22.75
CA PRO A 66 -32.44 8.76 22.93
C PRO A 66 -32.67 7.94 21.66
N HIS A 67 -33.64 8.32 20.83
CA HIS A 67 -33.98 7.59 19.61
C HIS A 67 -32.88 7.73 18.56
N LYS A 68 -32.51 8.98 18.26
CA LYS A 68 -31.45 9.29 17.27
C LYS A 68 -30.09 8.78 17.73
N ARG A 69 -29.80 8.83 19.02
CA ARG A 69 -28.58 8.24 19.59
C ARG A 69 -28.52 6.74 19.34
N ARG A 70 -29.62 6.02 19.57
CA ARG A 70 -29.69 4.58 19.31
C ARG A 70 -29.46 4.25 17.84
N GLU A 71 -30.07 5.02 16.93
CA GLU A 71 -29.86 4.86 15.48
C GLU A 71 -28.41 5.15 15.08
N TYR A 72 -27.82 6.20 15.62
CA TYR A 72 -26.42 6.55 15.41
C TYR A 72 -25.47 5.45 15.89
N ASP A 73 -25.69 4.92 17.09
CA ASP A 73 -24.88 3.85 17.66
C ASP A 73 -25.02 2.55 16.86
N ALA A 74 -26.24 2.19 16.44
CA ALA A 74 -26.49 1.01 15.60
C ALA A 74 -25.81 1.12 14.22
N TYR A 75 -25.91 2.27 13.57
CA TYR A 75 -25.24 2.53 12.30
C TYR A 75 -23.72 2.46 12.45
N THR A 76 -23.18 3.11 13.49
CA THR A 76 -21.73 3.14 13.74
C THR A 76 -21.17 1.75 14.00
N ASN A 77 -21.88 0.91 14.78
CA ASN A 77 -21.48 -0.48 15.01
C ASN A 77 -21.52 -1.30 13.71
N THR A 78 -22.59 -1.19 12.91
CA THR A 78 -22.73 -1.91 11.64
C THR A 78 -21.62 -1.54 10.65
N VAL A 79 -21.31 -0.24 10.54
CA VAL A 79 -20.21 0.24 9.68
C VAL A 79 -18.87 -0.25 10.20
N ASN A 80 -18.65 -0.26 11.52
CA ASN A 80 -17.39 -0.70 12.10
C ASN A 80 -17.19 -2.22 11.94
N GLU A 81 -18.24 -3.01 12.11
CA GLU A 81 -18.25 -4.46 11.83
C GLU A 81 -17.98 -4.74 10.34
N SER A 82 -18.66 -4.02 9.44
CA SER A 82 -18.44 -4.14 7.99
C SER A 82 -17.00 -3.78 7.60
N ARG A 83 -16.43 -2.75 8.23
CA ARG A 83 -15.05 -2.31 7.99
C ARG A 83 -14.02 -3.31 8.52
N ALA A 84 -14.29 -3.93 9.67
CA ALA A 84 -13.45 -4.98 10.23
C ALA A 84 -13.47 -6.24 9.33
N ASN A 85 -14.67 -6.67 8.92
CA ASN A 85 -14.84 -7.83 8.03
C ASN A 85 -14.13 -7.63 6.68
N TRP A 86 -14.22 -6.43 6.10
CA TRP A 86 -13.49 -6.11 4.87
C TRP A 86 -11.97 -6.16 5.05
N SER A 87 -11.45 -5.72 6.20
CA SER A 87 -10.02 -5.78 6.49
C SER A 87 -9.50 -7.21 6.64
N ASP A 88 -10.28 -8.12 7.20
CA ASP A 88 -9.84 -9.49 7.41
C ASP A 88 -9.94 -10.31 6.13
N ASN A 89 -11.00 -10.12 5.33
CA ASN A 89 -11.12 -10.66 3.99
C ASN A 89 -9.95 -10.21 3.09
N LEU A 90 -9.51 -8.95 3.20
CA LEU A 90 -8.38 -8.45 2.42
C LEU A 90 -7.06 -9.17 2.76
N LYS A 91 -6.80 -9.44 4.05
CA LYS A 91 -5.59 -10.16 4.47
C LYS A 91 -5.60 -11.60 3.95
N GLU A 92 -6.76 -12.25 3.98
CA GLU A 92 -6.95 -13.61 3.48
C GLU A 92 -6.70 -13.68 1.97
N ARG A 93 -7.28 -12.76 1.20
CA ARG A 93 -7.04 -12.64 -0.24
C ARG A 93 -5.58 -12.34 -0.59
N MET A 94 -4.86 -11.60 0.26
CA MET A 94 -3.43 -11.36 0.07
C MET A 94 -2.61 -12.64 0.28
N LYS A 95 -2.91 -13.43 1.32
CA LYS A 95 -2.28 -14.73 1.54
C LYS A 95 -2.56 -15.68 0.38
N GLU A 96 -3.80 -15.79 -0.07
CA GLU A 96 -4.17 -16.59 -1.24
C GLU A 96 -3.38 -16.16 -2.48
N ARG A 97 -3.23 -14.85 -2.71
CA ARG A 97 -2.46 -14.33 -3.86
C ARG A 97 -0.98 -14.64 -3.77
N GLU A 98 -0.39 -14.58 -2.58
CA GLU A 98 1.01 -14.95 -2.32
C GLU A 98 1.23 -16.45 -2.50
N GLU A 99 0.32 -17.29 -2.01
CA GLU A 99 0.35 -18.74 -2.19
C GLU A 99 0.20 -19.11 -3.67
N TRP A 100 -0.74 -18.50 -4.39
CA TRP A 100 -0.86 -18.66 -5.84
C TRP A 100 0.42 -18.25 -6.56
N ALA A 101 1.06 -17.14 -6.18
CA ALA A 101 2.32 -16.72 -6.76
C ALA A 101 3.43 -17.75 -6.52
N ARG A 102 3.56 -18.28 -5.29
CA ARG A 102 4.52 -19.34 -4.95
C ARG A 102 4.30 -20.61 -5.75
N VAL A 103 3.04 -21.07 -5.85
CA VAL A 103 2.68 -22.26 -6.63
C VAL A 103 2.97 -22.06 -8.12
N GLN A 104 2.72 -20.86 -8.65
CA GLN A 104 3.05 -20.54 -10.04
C GLN A 104 4.55 -20.47 -10.28
N GLU A 105 5.32 -19.88 -9.36
CA GLU A 105 6.78 -19.85 -9.42
C GLU A 105 7.37 -21.25 -9.34
N GLU A 106 6.82 -22.12 -8.50
CA GLU A 106 7.20 -23.52 -8.42
C GLU A 106 6.88 -24.28 -9.70
N LYS A 107 5.67 -24.12 -10.24
CA LYS A 107 5.31 -24.68 -11.55
C LYS A 107 6.24 -24.19 -12.66
N HIS A 108 6.54 -22.89 -12.68
CA HIS A 108 7.47 -22.31 -13.64
C HIS A 108 8.88 -22.89 -13.45
N ARG A 109 9.35 -23.00 -12.21
CA ARG A 109 10.64 -23.60 -11.85
C ARG A 109 10.72 -25.04 -12.33
N MET A 110 9.73 -25.86 -12.00
CA MET A 110 9.66 -27.26 -12.43
C MET A 110 9.59 -27.38 -13.95
N ARG A 111 8.81 -26.54 -14.63
CA ARG A 111 8.75 -26.53 -16.09
C ARG A 111 10.11 -26.17 -16.71
N MET A 112 10.81 -25.20 -16.14
CA MET A 112 12.14 -24.78 -16.61
C MET A 112 13.20 -25.85 -16.32
N GLU A 113 13.12 -26.53 -15.19
CA GLU A 113 13.98 -27.64 -14.82
C GLU A 113 13.74 -28.86 -15.71
N ALA A 114 12.48 -29.22 -15.98
CA ALA A 114 12.13 -30.29 -16.91
C ALA A 114 12.65 -30.00 -18.32
N LEU A 115 12.56 -28.74 -18.78
CA LEU A 115 13.12 -28.34 -20.07
C LEU A 115 14.66 -28.42 -20.09
N ARG A 116 15.32 -28.06 -18.98
CA ARG A 116 16.77 -28.21 -18.81
C ARG A 116 17.18 -29.67 -18.82
N GLU A 117 16.43 -30.53 -18.15
CA GLU A 117 16.70 -31.97 -18.09
C GLU A 117 16.46 -32.62 -19.46
N GLN A 118 15.40 -32.25 -20.17
CA GLN A 118 15.20 -32.66 -21.57
C GLN A 118 16.37 -32.23 -22.46
N ARG A 119 16.87 -31.00 -22.30
CA ARG A 119 18.05 -30.52 -23.04
C ARG A 119 19.31 -31.30 -22.68
N ARG A 120 19.52 -31.58 -21.39
CA ARG A 120 20.63 -32.39 -20.87
C ARG A 120 20.61 -33.81 -21.42
N ALA A 121 19.42 -34.42 -21.51
CA ALA A 121 19.23 -35.75 -22.05
C ALA A 121 19.40 -35.80 -23.58
N ALA A 122 18.90 -34.78 -24.29
CA ALA A 122 18.98 -34.72 -25.76
C ALA A 122 20.37 -34.34 -26.28
N TYR A 123 21.11 -33.49 -25.56
CA TYR A 123 22.42 -32.96 -26.00
C TYR A 123 23.60 -33.38 -25.12
N GLY A 124 23.42 -34.30 -24.17
CA GLY A 124 24.50 -34.87 -23.37
C GLY A 124 25.13 -33.89 -22.40
N GLY A 125 24.49 -33.67 -21.24
CA GLY A 125 25.10 -32.94 -20.12
C GLY A 125 25.12 -31.41 -20.28
N ASP A 126 25.26 -30.68 -19.18
CA ASP A 126 25.70 -29.28 -19.23
C ASP A 126 27.14 -29.27 -19.76
N GLN A 127 27.31 -29.18 -21.08
CA GLN A 127 28.60 -28.89 -21.67
C GLN A 127 28.97 -27.46 -21.24
N LYS A 128 29.62 -27.34 -20.08
CA LYS A 128 30.03 -26.07 -19.46
C LYS A 128 31.07 -25.33 -20.31
N GLU A 129 31.67 -26.03 -21.26
CA GLU A 129 32.67 -25.51 -22.18
C GLU A 129 32.14 -25.61 -23.61
N VAL A 130 31.98 -24.45 -24.24
CA VAL A 130 31.70 -24.38 -25.68
C VAL A 130 32.90 -25.00 -26.41
N PRO A 131 32.69 -25.97 -27.32
CA PRO A 131 33.78 -26.56 -28.10
C PRO A 131 34.66 -25.48 -28.72
N LYS A 132 35.98 -25.70 -28.75
CA LYS A 132 36.95 -24.69 -29.20
C LYS A 132 36.63 -24.20 -30.61
N GLU A 133 36.17 -25.11 -31.47
CA GLU A 133 35.78 -24.87 -32.86
C GLU A 133 34.57 -23.92 -32.94
N VAL A 134 33.59 -24.09 -32.05
CA VAL A 134 32.41 -23.23 -31.98
C VAL A 134 32.78 -21.85 -31.44
N LYS A 135 33.71 -21.77 -30.48
CA LYS A 135 34.23 -20.49 -29.98
C LYS A 135 34.99 -19.73 -31.07
N GLU A 136 35.87 -20.41 -31.80
CA GLU A 136 36.61 -19.85 -32.93
C GLU A 136 35.66 -19.37 -34.04
N MET A 137 34.60 -20.13 -34.33
CA MET A 137 33.56 -19.73 -35.28
C MET A 137 32.79 -18.47 -34.83
N VAL A 138 32.37 -18.42 -33.56
CA VAL A 138 31.68 -17.25 -33.01
C VAL A 138 32.59 -16.03 -33.00
N ASP A 139 33.86 -16.18 -32.67
CA ASP A 139 34.86 -15.10 -32.71
C ASP A 139 35.09 -14.59 -34.15
N ALA A 140 35.11 -15.48 -35.15
CA ALA A 140 35.21 -15.11 -36.56
C ALA A 140 33.97 -14.34 -37.05
N ILE A 141 32.76 -14.78 -36.69
CA ILE A 141 31.51 -14.06 -37.00
C ILE A 141 31.51 -12.68 -36.35
N ASN A 142 31.90 -12.62 -35.08
CA ASN A 142 31.97 -11.39 -34.31
C ASN A 142 32.98 -10.39 -34.92
N LEU A 143 34.11 -10.87 -35.43
CA LEU A 143 35.09 -10.07 -36.14
C LEU A 143 34.52 -9.53 -37.47
N ALA A 144 33.90 -10.39 -38.28
CA ALA A 144 33.29 -10.00 -39.55
C ALA A 144 32.18 -8.94 -39.36
N ILE A 145 31.36 -9.07 -38.31
CA ILE A 145 30.33 -8.07 -37.97
C ILE A 145 30.99 -6.74 -37.57
N ASN A 146 32.13 -6.75 -36.89
CA ASN A 146 32.84 -5.54 -36.51
C ASN A 146 33.52 -4.85 -37.69
N GLU A 147 34.02 -5.62 -38.65
CA GLU A 147 34.53 -5.10 -39.92
C GLU A 147 33.41 -4.43 -40.72
N ALA A 148 32.22 -5.05 -40.78
CA ALA A 148 31.03 -4.46 -41.40
C ALA A 148 30.46 -3.27 -40.61
N ARG A 149 30.64 -3.27 -39.28
CA ARG A 149 30.14 -2.21 -38.38
C ARG A 149 31.15 -1.90 -37.27
N PRO A 150 32.05 -0.93 -37.49
CA PRO A 150 33.07 -0.55 -36.52
C PRO A 150 32.49 -0.23 -35.13
N GLY A 151 33.19 -0.70 -34.10
CA GLY A 151 32.83 -0.52 -32.68
C GLY A 151 31.69 -1.40 -32.18
N TRP A 152 31.20 -2.37 -32.97
CA TRP A 152 30.16 -3.29 -32.54
C TRP A 152 30.64 -4.23 -31.42
N LEU A 153 31.88 -4.71 -31.49
CA LEU A 153 32.47 -5.57 -30.45
C LEU A 153 32.58 -4.88 -29.10
N GLU A 154 32.95 -3.61 -29.09
CA GLU A 154 33.10 -2.85 -27.84
C GLU A 154 31.75 -2.62 -27.15
N ARG A 155 30.70 -2.36 -27.94
CA ARG A 155 29.32 -2.29 -27.45
C ARG A 155 28.85 -3.64 -26.89
N LEU A 156 29.20 -4.74 -27.55
CA LEU A 156 28.87 -6.09 -27.09
C LEU A 156 29.58 -6.41 -25.76
N ARG A 157 30.88 -6.13 -25.64
CA ARG A 157 31.64 -6.34 -24.40
C ARG A 157 31.09 -5.51 -23.24
N LYS A 158 30.75 -4.24 -23.48
CA LYS A 158 30.14 -3.38 -22.46
C LYS A 158 28.79 -3.92 -22.00
N ALA A 159 27.97 -4.43 -22.93
CA ALA A 159 26.69 -5.05 -22.60
C ALA A 159 26.85 -6.34 -21.78
N GLN A 160 27.85 -7.17 -22.10
CA GLN A 160 28.18 -8.38 -21.33
C GLN A 160 28.62 -8.03 -19.90
N GLN A 161 29.49 -7.03 -19.74
CA GLN A 161 29.96 -6.56 -18.43
C GLN A 161 28.79 -6.04 -17.57
N MET A 162 27.93 -5.20 -18.15
CA MET A 162 26.75 -4.67 -17.45
C MET A 162 25.81 -5.79 -16.98
N LYS A 163 25.68 -6.87 -17.77
CA LYS A 163 24.87 -8.03 -17.41
C LYS A 163 25.49 -8.79 -16.23
N ALA A 164 26.80 -9.05 -16.25
CA ALA A 164 27.52 -9.70 -15.15
C ALA A 164 27.45 -8.89 -13.84
N ASP A 165 27.61 -7.56 -13.92
CA ASP A 165 27.51 -6.66 -12.77
C ASP A 165 26.08 -6.62 -12.20
N SER A 166 25.07 -6.74 -13.07
CA SER A 166 23.66 -6.81 -12.64
C SER A 166 23.31 -8.15 -11.96
N GLU A 167 23.88 -9.25 -12.44
CA GLU A 167 23.68 -10.59 -11.87
C GLU A 167 24.35 -10.72 -10.50
N THR A 168 25.57 -10.21 -10.35
CA THR A 168 26.28 -10.15 -9.05
C THR A 168 25.56 -9.26 -8.04
N LYS A 169 25.00 -8.12 -8.48
CA LYS A 169 24.17 -7.26 -7.61
C LYS A 169 22.88 -7.94 -7.17
N ARG A 170 22.21 -8.69 -8.06
CA ARG A 170 21.00 -9.48 -7.73
C ARG A 170 21.30 -10.66 -6.81
N ALA A 171 22.45 -11.32 -6.97
CA ALA A 171 22.88 -12.39 -6.06
C ALA A 171 23.13 -11.86 -4.64
N ARG A 172 23.75 -10.68 -4.50
CA ARG A 172 23.97 -10.02 -3.19
C ARG A 172 22.69 -9.55 -2.51
N GLN A 173 21.65 -9.23 -3.26
CA GLN A 173 20.34 -8.83 -2.70
C GLN A 173 19.47 -10.03 -2.27
N ARG A 174 19.85 -11.25 -2.68
CA ARG A 174 19.15 -12.50 -2.35
C ARG A 174 19.82 -13.29 -1.21
N ALA A 175 21.02 -12.88 -0.78
CA ALA A 175 21.77 -13.44 0.35
C ALA A 175 21.55 -12.58 1.59
#